data_AF-A0A8J6NCP6-F1
#
_entry.id   AF-A0A8J6NCP6-F1
#
_cell.length_a   1.000
_cell.length_b   1.000
_cell.length_c   1.000
_cell.angle_alpha   90.00
_cell.angle_beta   90.00
_cell.angle_gamma   90.00
#
_symmetry.space_group_name_H-M   'P 1'
#
loop_
_entity.id
_entity.type
_entity.pdbx_description
1 polymer ?
#
loop_
_entity_poly.entity_id
_entity_poly.type
_entity_poly.pdbx_seq_one_letter_code
_entity_poly.pdbx_strand_id
1 'polypeptide(L)'
;MAKIIQLDLTRKKPKKLHPEQSIGCEHNHVIAYTVHRTVCCAACETLLDPFDVLVDMLKSYVPPCGDDLNEKRLDKEVERRRRERRKDPQG
;
A
#
# COMPACT_ATOMS: atom_id res chain seq x y z
N MET A 1 9.20 -7.80 2.99
CA MET A 1 8.60 -9.16 2.87
C MET A 1 7.64 -9.35 4.04
N ALA A 2 6.33 -9.32 3.80
CA ALA A 2 5.34 -9.55 4.85
C ALA A 2 5.13 -11.05 5.03
N LYS A 3 5.35 -11.55 6.25
CA LYS A 3 5.19 -12.98 6.57
C LYS A 3 3.77 -13.17 7.13
N ILE A 4 2.89 -13.79 6.35
CA ILE A 4 1.54 -14.15 6.83
C ILE A 4 1.70 -15.38 7.72
N ILE A 5 1.74 -15.15 9.04
CA ILE A 5 1.80 -16.23 10.02
C ILE A 5 0.37 -16.76 10.21
N GLN A 6 0.09 -17.99 9.76
CA GLN A 6 -1.11 -18.71 10.17
C GLN A 6 -0.95 -19.09 11.65
N LEU A 7 -1.60 -18.32 12.52
CA LEU A 7 -1.52 -18.51 13.97
C LEU A 7 -2.67 -19.38 14.47
N ASP A 8 -2.30 -20.41 15.23
CA ASP A 8 -3.19 -21.36 15.92
C ASP A 8 -4.36 -20.68 16.64
N LEU A 9 -5.55 -21.25 16.44
CA LEU A 9 -6.86 -20.75 16.88
C LEU A 9 -7.09 -20.77 18.41
N THR A 10 -6.07 -21.08 19.21
CA THR A 10 -6.19 -21.26 20.67
C THR A 10 -5.80 -20.02 21.49
N ARG A 11 -5.36 -18.93 20.86
CA ARG A 11 -4.91 -17.74 21.60
C ARG A 11 -6.06 -16.83 22.05
N LYS A 12 -5.98 -16.45 23.33
CA LYS A 12 -6.89 -15.53 24.03
C LYS A 12 -7.04 -14.22 23.25
N LYS A 13 -8.28 -13.77 23.11
CA LYS A 13 -8.69 -12.51 22.50
C LYS A 13 -7.82 -11.35 23.05
N PRO A 14 -7.23 -10.50 22.18
CA PRO A 14 -6.44 -9.36 22.64
C PRO A 14 -7.33 -8.46 23.52
N LYS A 15 -6.81 -8.08 24.69
CA LYS A 15 -7.51 -7.18 25.61
C LYS A 15 -7.72 -5.85 24.89
N LYS A 16 -8.97 -5.42 24.76
CA LYS A 16 -9.32 -4.08 24.31
C LYS A 16 -8.72 -3.08 25.30
N LEU A 17 -7.59 -2.45 24.96
CA LEU A 17 -7.14 -1.25 25.63
C LEU A 17 -7.88 -0.04 25.04
N HIS A 18 -8.09 0.93 25.92
CA HIS A 18 -9.00 2.08 25.91
C HIS A 18 -9.19 2.82 24.57
N PRO A 19 -10.38 3.43 24.32
CA PRO A 19 -10.67 4.15 23.08
C PRO A 19 -10.14 5.60 23.05
N GLU A 20 -9.06 5.91 23.77
CA GLU A 20 -8.51 7.27 23.76
C GLU A 20 -7.16 7.31 23.04
N GLN A 21 -7.15 8.11 21.98
CA GLN A 21 -6.00 8.59 21.21
C GLN A 21 -5.40 7.56 20.25
N SER A 22 -6.02 7.49 19.06
CA SER A 22 -5.40 7.03 17.81
C SER A 22 -4.30 8.02 17.37
N ILE A 23 -3.26 8.18 18.19
CA ILE A 23 -1.99 8.69 17.70
C ILE A 23 -1.31 7.45 17.16
N GLY A 24 -1.29 7.34 15.82
CA GLY A 24 -0.71 6.18 15.13
C GLY A 24 0.64 5.80 15.73
N CYS A 25 0.93 4.50 15.81
CA CYS A 25 2.24 4.06 16.25
C CYS A 25 3.25 4.21 15.10
N GLU A 26 4.46 4.70 15.38
CA GLU A 26 5.54 4.82 14.37
C GLU A 26 6.16 3.46 13.99
N HIS A 27 5.69 2.38 14.61
CA HIS A 27 6.17 1.03 14.34
C HIS A 27 5.56 0.49 13.04
N ASN A 28 6.39 0.27 12.02
CA ASN A 28 5.99 -0.28 10.71
C ASN A 28 5.73 -1.80 10.71
N HIS A 29 5.41 -2.40 11.85
CA HIS A 29 5.18 -3.83 11.99
C HIS A 29 3.83 -4.08 12.66
N VAL A 30 2.95 -4.76 11.95
CA VAL A 30 1.57 -5.02 12.38
C VAL A 30 1.25 -6.52 12.38
N ILE A 31 0.34 -6.93 13.25
CA ILE A 31 -0.23 -8.26 13.32
C ILE A 31 -1.72 -8.15 12.97
N ALA A 32 -2.14 -8.86 11.92
CA ALA A 32 -3.53 -8.93 11.51
C ALA A 32 -4.19 -10.20 12.08
N TYR A 33 -5.16 -10.02 12.98
CA TYR A 33 -6.01 -11.11 13.47
C TYR A 33 -7.25 -11.22 12.58
N THR A 34 -7.16 -12.07 11.56
CA THR A 34 -8.21 -12.23 10.54
C THR A 34 -9.55 -12.69 11.11
N VAL A 35 -9.53 -13.61 12.09
CA VAL A 35 -10.74 -14.11 12.78
C VAL A 35 -11.52 -12.98 13.45
N HIS A 36 -10.81 -11.99 13.98
CA HIS A 36 -11.41 -10.88 14.72
C HIS A 36 -11.50 -9.59 13.92
N ARG A 37 -11.00 -9.57 12.67
CA ARG A 37 -10.92 -8.39 11.80
C ARG A 37 -10.27 -7.19 12.49
N THR A 38 -9.26 -7.46 13.31
CA THR A 38 -8.52 -6.44 14.07
C THR A 38 -7.05 -6.47 13.66
N VAL A 39 -6.46 -5.29 13.56
CA VAL A 39 -5.03 -5.14 13.33
C VAL A 39 -4.43 -4.45 14.55
N CYS A 40 -3.28 -4.92 15.01
CA CYS A 40 -2.54 -4.24 16.08
C CYS A 40 -1.07 -4.10 15.72
N CYS A 41 -0.40 -3.14 16.34
CA CYS A 41 1.05 -3.05 16.30
C CYS A 41 1.70 -4.28 16.94
N ALA A 42 2.76 -4.80 16.34
CA ALA A 42 3.51 -5.93 16.88
C ALA A 42 4.39 -5.56 18.10
N ALA A 43 4.76 -4.28 18.24
CA ALA A 43 5.70 -3.81 19.27
C ALA A 43 4.99 -3.26 20.51
N CYS A 44 3.98 -2.41 20.31
CA CYS A 44 3.26 -1.73 21.40
C CYS A 44 1.81 -2.18 21.57
N GLU A 45 1.36 -3.17 20.78
CA GLU A 45 0.02 -3.76 20.84
C GLU A 45 -1.15 -2.78 20.63
N THR A 46 -0.85 -1.54 20.22
CA THR A 46 -1.86 -0.53 19.87
C THR A 46 -2.78 -1.06 18.78
N LEU A 47 -4.09 -0.95 19.00
CA LEU A 47 -5.10 -1.30 18.01
C LEU A 47 -5.07 -0.25 16.89
N LEU A 48 -4.98 -0.71 15.66
CA LEU A 48 -4.89 0.14 14.47
C LEU A 48 -6.14 -0.05 13.60
N ASP A 49 -6.48 0.99 12.84
CA ASP A 49 -7.50 0.88 11.80
C ASP A 49 -6.95 0.02 10.63
N PRO A 50 -7.61 -1.08 10.26
CA PRO A 50 -7.21 -1.90 9.13
C PRO A 50 -7.14 -1.13 7.80
N PHE A 51 -8.00 -0.14 7.59
CA PHE A 51 -8.01 0.66 6.35
C PHE A 51 -6.80 1.58 6.26
N ASP A 52 -6.42 2.25 7.36
CA ASP A 52 -5.23 3.09 7.40
C ASP A 52 -3.96 2.28 7.11
N VAL A 53 -3.86 1.09 7.71
CA VAL A 53 -2.75 0.15 7.45
C VAL A 53 -2.69 -0.28 5.99
N LEU A 54 -3.84 -0.58 5.37
CA LEU A 54 -3.89 -0.95 3.94
C LEU A 54 -3.44 0.21 3.05
N VAL A 55 -3.88 1.44 3.35
CA VAL A 55 -3.48 2.64 2.62
C VAL A 55 -1.97 2.85 2.72
N ASP A 56 -1.37 2.71 3.89
CA ASP A 56 0.08 2.87 4.06
C ASP A 56 0.88 1.74 3.39
N MET A 57 0.36 0.52 3.38
CA MET A 57 0.92 -0.59 2.59
C MET A 57 0.86 -0.32 1.09
N LEU A 58 -0.20 0.33 0.60
CA LEU A 58 -0.35 0.67 -0.82
C LEU A 58 0.50 1.88 -1.22
N LYS A 59 0.66 2.88 -0.35
CA LYS A 59 1.56 4.02 -0.58
C LYS A 59 3.02 3.57 -0.74
N SER A 60 3.43 2.55 0.02
CA SER A 60 4.77 1.96 -0.10
C SER A 60 4.91 1.00 -1.28
N TYR A 61 3.80 0.59 -1.90
CA TYR A 61 3.79 -0.19 -3.12
C TYR A 61 3.86 0.72 -4.35
N VAL A 62 5.08 1.07 -4.74
CA VAL A 62 5.36 1.52 -6.10
C VAL A 62 5.61 0.24 -6.91
N PRO A 63 4.67 -0.23 -7.76
CA PRO A 63 5.01 -1.31 -8.69
C PRO A 63 6.21 -0.85 -9.52
N PRO A 64 7.20 -1.70 -9.78
CA PRO A 64 8.28 -1.34 -10.68
C PRO A 64 7.66 -1.06 -12.06
N CYS A 65 7.52 0.22 -12.42
CA CYS A 65 7.26 0.65 -13.79
C CYS A 65 8.47 0.25 -14.65
N GLY A 66 8.52 -1.02 -15.04
CA GLY A 66 9.55 -1.56 -15.94
C GLY A 66 8.99 -1.97 -17.30
N ASP A 67 7.73 -2.44 -17.33
CA ASP A 67 7.17 -3.11 -18.51
C ASP A 67 5.71 -2.75 -18.79
N ASP A 68 5.32 -1.50 -18.55
CA ASP A 68 4.02 -1.06 -19.03
C ASP A 68 4.10 -0.80 -20.54
N LEU A 69 3.76 -1.82 -21.32
CA LEU A 69 3.70 -1.76 -22.80
C LEU A 69 2.89 -0.56 -23.29
N ASN A 70 1.92 -0.11 -22.49
CA ASN A 70 1.12 1.07 -22.78
C ASN A 70 1.92 2.38 -22.66
N GLU A 71 2.79 2.51 -21.66
CA GLU A 71 3.66 3.68 -21.48
C GLU A 71 4.66 3.78 -22.65
N LYS A 72 5.31 2.66 -23.00
CA LYS A 72 6.20 2.58 -24.19
C LYS A 72 5.46 2.91 -25.50
N ARG A 73 4.16 2.59 -25.60
CA ARG A 73 3.33 2.92 -26.76
C ARG A 73 2.95 4.40 -26.78
N LEU A 74 2.65 4.98 -25.62
CA LEU A 74 2.34 6.40 -25.47
C LEU A 74 3.56 7.26 -25.82
N ASP A 75 4.75 6.92 -25.34
CA ASP A 75 5.99 7.63 -25.66
C ASP A 75 6.28 7.66 -27.16
N LYS A 76 6.08 6.52 -27.84
CA LYS A 76 6.22 6.43 -29.30
C LYS A 76 5.21 7.32 -30.03
N GLU A 77 3.97 7.36 -29.56
CA GLU A 77 2.92 8.20 -30.14
C GLU A 77 3.18 9.70 -29.91
N VAL A 78 3.64 10.09 -28.72
CA VAL A 78 4.04 11.47 -28.41
C VAL A 78 5.20 11.92 -29.28
N GLU A 79 6.22 11.08 -29.43
CA GLU A 79 7.38 11.36 -30.27
C GLU A 79 7.00 11.46 -31.76
N ARG A 80 6.09 10.60 -32.24
CA ARG A 80 5.52 10.69 -33.60
C ARG A 80 4.85 12.04 -33.83
N ARG A 81 3.96 12.46 -32.93
CA ARG A 81 3.24 13.76 -33.04
C ARG A 81 4.18 14.95 -32.99
N ARG A 82 5.25 14.88 -32.18
CA ARG A 82 6.28 15.94 -32.13
C ARG A 82 7.01 16.06 -33.46
N ARG A 83 7.34 14.94 -34.11
CA ARG A 83 7.98 14.93 -35.43
C ARG A 83 7.06 15.47 -36.52
N GLU A 84 5.79 15.13 -36.48
CA GLU A 84 4.78 15.66 -37.41
C GLU A 84 4.64 17.17 -37.26
N ARG A 85 4.51 17.68 -36.03
CA ARG A 85 4.48 19.14 -35.76
C ARG A 85 5.76 19.88 -36.18
N ARG A 86 6.91 19.20 -36.22
CA ARG A 86 8.17 19.79 -36.71
C ARG A 86 8.31 19.72 -38.23
N LYS A 87 7.58 18.83 -38.90
CA LYS A 87 7.57 18.65 -40.35
C LYS A 87 6.56 19.54 -41.07
N ASP A 88 5.59 20.10 -40.35
CA ASP A 88 4.71 21.17 -40.84
C ASP A 88 5.21 22.55 -40.42
N PRO A 89 6.08 23.22 -41.20
CA PRO A 89 6.28 24.65 -41.10
C PRO A 89 5.26 25.35 -42.02
N GLN A 90 3.96 25.24 -41.76
CA GLN A 90 2.97 26.11 -42.39
C GLN A 90 1.64 26.13 -41.63
N GLY A 91 1.34 27.30 -41.07
CA GLY A 91 0.12 27.63 -40.34
C GLY A 91 0.41 28.66 -39.26
#